data_AF-X1PSH0-F1
#
_entry.id   AF-X1PSH0-F1
#
_cell.length_a   1.000
_cell.length_b   1.000
_cell.length_c   1.000
_cell.angle_alpha   90.00
_cell.angle_beta   90.00
_cell.angle_gamma   90.00
#
_symmetry.space_group_name_H-M   'P 1'
#
loop_
_entity.id
_entity.type
_entity.pdbx_description
1 polymer ?
#
loop_
_entity_poly.entity_id
_entity_poly.type
_entity_poly.pdbx_seq_one_letter_code
_entity_poly.pdbx_strand_id
1 'polypeptide(L)'
;MEFEIIKKTPLYNALSELGKRIYLPQGVFYWAGRAKKEAEIMGTLGSAFGYEKDFIEGGTSEWVPCYLEDIKHYTKFNINEIVPYPKISGLEDLKTIWKNWIIEKSLI
;
A
#
# COMPACT_ATOMS: atom_id res chain seq x y z
N MET A 1 -2.80 -4.64 -13.74
CA MET A 1 -3.69 -3.88 -14.61
C MET A 1 -3.00 -3.72 -15.94
N GLU A 2 -3.60 -4.27 -16.99
CA GLU A 2 -3.19 -4.00 -18.37
C GLU A 2 -3.92 -2.74 -18.83
N PHE A 3 -3.20 -1.78 -19.41
CA PHE A 3 -3.76 -0.47 -19.78
C PHE A 3 -4.28 -0.49 -21.22
N GLU A 4 -5.35 -1.24 -21.50
CA GLU A 4 -5.90 -1.40 -22.86
C GLU A 4 -6.23 -0.07 -23.56
N ILE A 5 -6.63 0.94 -22.79
CA ILE A 5 -6.91 2.28 -23.32
C ILE A 5 -5.65 2.93 -23.88
N ILE A 6 -4.49 2.75 -23.24
CA ILE A 6 -3.25 3.41 -23.68
C ILE A 6 -2.85 2.95 -25.07
N LYS A 7 -3.08 1.66 -25.39
CA LYS A 7 -2.79 1.03 -26.69
C LYS A 7 -3.52 1.71 -27.85
N LYS A 8 -4.61 2.42 -27.58
CA LYS A 8 -5.42 3.16 -28.58
C LYS A 8 -5.00 4.63 -28.74
N THR A 9 -3.96 5.08 -28.03
CA THR A 9 -3.52 6.47 -28.03
C THR A 9 -2.11 6.61 -28.64
N PRO A 10 -1.74 7.80 -29.17
CA PRO A 10 -0.38 8.06 -29.63
C PRO A 10 0.70 7.83 -28.56
N LEU A 11 0.33 7.90 -27.26
CA LEU A 11 1.24 7.64 -26.15
C LEU A 11 1.82 6.22 -26.17
N TYR A 12 1.09 5.24 -26.71
CA TYR A 12 1.60 3.86 -26.82
C TYR A 12 2.85 3.77 -27.71
N ASN A 13 2.92 4.61 -28.75
CA ASN A 13 4.07 4.65 -29.65
C ASN A 13 5.30 5.30 -29.00
N ALA A 14 5.12 6.08 -27.94
CA ALA A 14 6.21 6.64 -27.15
C ALA A 14 6.84 5.62 -26.19
N LEU A 15 6.19 4.47 -25.94
CA LEU A 15 6.74 3.42 -25.09
C LEU A 15 7.79 2.60 -25.84
N SER A 16 8.84 2.17 -25.13
CA SER A 16 9.78 1.18 -25.64
C SER A 16 9.13 -0.19 -25.81
N GLU A 17 9.74 -1.09 -26.59
CA GLU A 17 9.28 -2.48 -26.71
C GLU A 17 9.22 -3.22 -25.37
N LEU A 18 10.05 -2.81 -24.39
CA LEU A 18 9.92 -3.29 -23.02
C LEU A 18 8.68 -2.70 -22.34
N GLY A 19 8.49 -1.38 -22.42
CA GLY A 19 7.34 -0.70 -21.80
C GLY A 19 5.99 -1.21 -22.30
N LYS A 20 5.88 -1.54 -23.58
CA LYS A 20 4.67 -2.15 -24.19
C LYS A 20 4.32 -3.52 -23.62
N ARG A 21 5.31 -4.25 -23.08
CA ARG A 21 5.13 -5.60 -22.50
C ARG A 21 4.97 -5.61 -20.99
N ILE A 22 5.28 -4.50 -20.31
CA ILE A 22 5.15 -4.41 -18.86
C ILE A 22 3.68 -4.29 -18.49
N TYR A 23 3.24 -5.15 -17.59
CA TYR A 23 1.97 -5.03 -16.91
C TYR A 23 2.17 -5.44 -15.45
N LEU A 24 1.35 -4.90 -14.55
CA LEU A 24 1.37 -5.30 -13.15
C LEU A 24 0.34 -6.43 -12.94
N PRO A 25 0.74 -7.70 -12.72
CA PRO A 25 -0.24 -8.73 -12.37
C PRO A 25 -0.93 -8.39 -11.04
N GLN A 26 -2.25 -8.57 -10.97
CA GLN A 26 -3.01 -8.28 -9.74
C GLN A 26 -2.71 -9.29 -8.61
N GLY A 27 -2.27 -10.51 -8.95
CA GLY A 27 -1.54 -11.45 -8.09
C GLY A 27 -1.92 -11.50 -6.60
N VAL A 28 -0.89 -11.51 -5.75
CA VAL A 28 -1.01 -11.60 -4.28
C VAL A 28 -1.81 -10.44 -3.69
N PHE A 29 -1.69 -9.23 -4.26
CA PHE A 29 -2.38 -8.04 -3.74
C PHE A 29 -3.90 -8.07 -3.93
N TYR A 30 -4.37 -8.69 -5.01
CA TYR A 30 -5.80 -8.94 -5.21
C TYR A 30 -6.37 -9.86 -4.12
N TRP A 31 -5.69 -10.98 -3.87
CA TRP A 31 -6.11 -11.93 -2.84
C TRP A 31 -5.98 -11.36 -1.43
N ALA A 32 -4.92 -10.60 -1.14
CA ALA A 32 -4.78 -9.89 0.12
C ALA A 32 -5.87 -8.84 0.33
N GLY A 33 -6.22 -8.08 -0.70
CA GLY A 33 -7.31 -7.10 -0.64
C GLY A 33 -8.68 -7.72 -0.37
N ARG A 34 -8.96 -8.89 -0.94
CA ARG A 34 -10.18 -9.66 -0.67
C ARG A 34 -10.17 -10.29 0.72
N ALA A 35 -9.06 -10.91 1.12
CA ALA A 35 -8.92 -11.54 2.42
C ALA A 35 -9.18 -10.54 3.56
N LYS A 36 -8.73 -9.28 3.44
CA LYS A 36 -9.03 -8.21 4.41
C LYS A 36 -10.52 -7.93 4.63
N LYS A 37 -11.37 -8.23 3.65
CA LYS A 37 -12.82 -7.94 3.70
C LYS A 37 -13.66 -9.18 3.98
N GLU A 38 -13.20 -10.33 3.49
CA GLU A 38 -14.03 -11.53 3.36
C GLU A 38 -13.51 -12.69 4.21
N ALA A 39 -12.22 -12.73 4.53
CA ALA A 39 -11.62 -13.89 5.17
C ALA A 39 -11.63 -13.78 6.69
N GLU A 40 -12.02 -14.87 7.35
CA GLU A 40 -11.86 -15.05 8.80
C GLU A 40 -10.38 -15.15 9.19
N ILE A 41 -9.56 -15.78 8.34
CA ILE A 41 -8.11 -15.92 8.52
C ILE A 41 -7.39 -15.42 7.27
N MET A 42 -6.45 -14.49 7.44
CA MET A 42 -5.69 -13.87 6.35
C MET A 42 -4.25 -14.39 6.29
N GLY A 43 -4.01 -15.39 5.44
CA GLY A 43 -2.67 -15.97 5.18
C GLY A 43 -2.01 -15.50 3.87
N THR A 44 -2.46 -14.37 3.32
CA THR A 44 -2.11 -13.92 1.96
C THR A 44 -0.94 -12.93 1.91
N LEU A 45 -0.57 -12.32 3.04
CA LEU A 45 0.53 -11.37 3.14
C LEU A 45 1.69 -12.00 3.93
N GLY A 46 2.90 -11.84 3.41
CA GLY A 46 4.14 -12.28 4.08
C GLY A 46 4.55 -11.32 5.20
N SER A 47 3.69 -11.13 6.20
CA SER A 47 3.92 -10.25 7.34
C SER A 47 3.49 -10.97 8.62
N ALA A 48 4.27 -10.80 9.69
CA ALA A 48 3.96 -11.37 10.98
C ALA A 48 2.93 -10.51 11.72
N PHE A 49 1.94 -11.14 12.33
CA PHE A 49 0.94 -10.51 13.17
C PHE A 49 0.81 -11.30 14.48
N GLY A 50 0.47 -10.60 15.56
CA GLY A 50 0.24 -11.17 16.87
C GLY A 50 -0.57 -10.22 17.74
N TYR A 51 -1.01 -10.68 18.92
CA TYR A 51 -1.52 -9.76 19.92
C TYR A 51 -0.36 -8.94 20.48
N GLU A 52 -0.53 -7.62 20.58
CA GLU A 52 0.57 -6.72 20.97
C GLU A 52 1.22 -7.12 22.31
N LYS A 53 0.41 -7.49 23.31
CA LYS A 53 0.85 -7.97 24.62
C LYS A 53 1.75 -9.21 24.59
N ASP A 54 1.73 -9.99 23.52
CA ASP A 54 2.51 -11.22 23.41
C ASP A 54 3.97 -10.93 23.03
N PHE A 55 4.27 -9.72 22.54
CA PHE A 55 5.63 -9.33 22.12
C PHE A 55 6.07 -7.93 22.56
N ILE A 56 5.20 -7.14 23.20
CA ILE A 56 5.50 -5.84 23.81
C ILE A 56 5.04 -5.87 25.27
N GLU A 57 5.93 -5.50 26.19
CA GLU A 57 5.58 -5.43 27.61
C GLU A 57 4.52 -4.34 27.87
N GLY A 58 3.44 -4.68 28.57
CA GLY A 58 2.31 -3.76 28.76
C GLY A 58 1.48 -3.49 27.50
N GLY A 59 1.70 -4.26 26.42
CA GLY A 59 0.96 -4.14 25.17
C GLY A 59 -0.54 -4.44 25.28
N THR A 60 -1.30 -4.06 24.27
CA THR A 60 -2.75 -4.27 24.20
C THR A 60 -3.12 -5.69 23.74
N SER A 61 -4.41 -6.05 23.83
CA SER A 61 -4.93 -7.28 23.21
C SER A 61 -5.36 -7.07 21.75
N GLU A 62 -4.86 -6.02 21.08
CA GLU A 62 -5.13 -5.80 19.66
C GLU A 62 -4.28 -6.70 18.77
N TRP A 63 -4.87 -7.19 17.68
CA TRP A 63 -4.17 -7.96 16.66
C TRP A 63 -3.47 -7.01 15.68
N VAL A 64 -2.15 -6.92 15.78
CA VAL A 64 -1.34 -5.90 15.08
C VAL A 64 -0.18 -6.55 14.32
N PRO A 65 0.37 -5.89 13.29
CA PRO A 65 1.62 -6.34 12.68
C PRO A 65 2.72 -6.32 13.74
N CYS A 66 3.58 -7.34 13.78
CA CYS A 66 4.70 -7.36 14.72
C CYS A 66 5.71 -6.24 14.39
N TYR A 67 6.23 -5.58 15.42
CA TYR A 67 7.06 -4.39 15.28
C TYR A 67 7.98 -4.20 16.50
N LEU A 68 8.94 -3.26 16.38
CA LEU A 68 9.83 -2.88 17.47
C LEU A 68 9.23 -1.72 18.27
N GLU A 69 9.12 -1.87 19.59
CA GLU A 69 8.48 -0.89 20.48
C GLU A 69 8.96 0.55 20.24
N ASP A 70 10.28 0.71 20.12
CA ASP A 70 10.97 2.00 19.94
C ASP A 70 10.44 2.83 18.78
N ILE A 71 9.84 2.22 17.75
CA ILE A 71 9.31 2.93 16.59
C ILE A 71 8.25 3.97 16.98
N LYS A 72 7.53 3.73 18.09
CA LYS A 72 6.55 4.67 18.66
C LYS A 72 7.16 6.00 19.05
N HIS A 73 8.46 6.06 19.34
CA HIS A 73 9.16 7.30 19.68
C HIS A 73 9.49 8.18 18.48
N TYR A 74 9.47 7.62 17.27
CA TYR A 74 9.87 8.31 16.03
C TYR A 74 8.70 8.82 15.20
N THR A 75 7.47 8.62 15.68
CA THR A 75 6.26 8.84 14.88
C THR A 75 5.07 9.18 15.78
N LYS A 76 4.09 9.88 15.20
CA LYS A 76 2.78 10.10 15.84
C LYS A 76 1.70 9.17 15.26
N PHE A 77 2.03 8.39 14.23
CA PHE A 77 1.09 7.52 13.53
C PHE A 77 0.89 6.21 14.28
N ASN A 78 -0.25 5.56 14.06
CA ASN A 78 -0.51 4.23 14.58
C ASN A 78 0.41 3.22 13.88
N ILE A 79 0.78 2.15 14.58
CA ILE A 79 1.68 1.14 14.03
C ILE A 79 1.14 0.47 12.75
N ASN A 80 -0.19 0.36 12.64
CA ASN A 80 -0.89 -0.16 11.47
C ASN A 80 -0.74 0.75 10.22
N GLU A 81 -0.31 1.99 10.41
CA GLU A 81 -0.06 2.96 9.32
C GLU A 81 1.42 2.98 8.89
N ILE A 82 2.32 2.41 9.70
CA ILE A 82 3.77 2.53 9.52
C ILE A 82 4.39 1.23 9.05
N VAL A 83 4.07 0.14 9.75
CA VAL A 83 4.76 -1.14 9.57
C VAL A 83 4.26 -1.92 8.35
N PRO A 84 2.95 -1.95 8.06
CA PRO A 84 2.47 -2.63 6.86
C PRO A 84 2.94 -1.95 5.58
N TYR A 85 3.22 -2.76 4.55
CA TYR A 85 3.47 -2.23 3.22
C TYR A 85 2.27 -1.42 2.70
N PRO A 86 2.50 -0.23 2.11
CA PRO A 86 1.45 0.45 1.39
C PRO A 86 1.03 -0.36 0.16
N LYS A 87 -0.15 -0.05 -0.38
CA LYS A 87 -0.55 -0.59 -1.69
C LYS A 87 0.50 -0.20 -2.73
N ILE A 88 0.74 -1.06 -3.75
CA ILE A 88 1.64 -0.72 -4.88
C ILE A 88 1.24 0.61 -5.52
N SER A 89 -0.06 0.88 -5.57
CA SER A 89 -0.57 2.14 -6.10
C SER A 89 -0.17 3.36 -5.28
N GLY A 90 0.38 3.23 -4.07
CA GLY A 90 0.54 4.30 -3.10
C GLY A 90 -0.74 4.62 -2.32
N LEU A 91 -0.63 5.56 -1.37
CA LEU A 91 -1.74 6.07 -0.56
C LEU A 91 -2.58 7.06 -1.37
N GLU A 92 -3.88 6.85 -1.44
CA GLU A 92 -4.77 7.64 -2.31
C GLU A 92 -4.92 9.09 -1.82
N ASP A 93 -5.01 9.28 -0.51
CA ASP A 93 -5.10 10.61 0.10
C ASP A 93 -3.82 11.42 -0.18
N LEU A 94 -2.66 10.78 -0.08
CA LEU A 94 -1.38 11.42 -0.39
C LEU A 94 -1.33 11.86 -1.86
N LYS A 95 -1.76 11.02 -2.81
CA LYS A 95 -1.83 11.43 -4.22
C LYS A 95 -2.73 12.63 -4.43
N THR A 96 -3.86 12.65 -3.74
CA THR A 96 -4.86 13.72 -3.86
C THR A 96 -4.29 15.03 -3.32
N ILE A 97 -3.73 14.99 -2.11
CA ILE A 97 -3.06 16.15 -1.49
C ILE A 97 -1.92 16.64 -2.37
N TRP A 98 -1.07 15.73 -2.85
CA TRP A 98 0.08 16.08 -3.67
C TRP A 98 -0.33 16.71 -5.01
N LYS A 99 -1.35 16.14 -5.67
CA LYS A 99 -1.92 16.71 -6.89
C LYS A 99 -2.46 18.12 -6.65
N ASN A 100 -3.24 18.31 -5.58
CA ASN A 100 -3.83 19.60 -5.26
C ASN A 100 -2.74 20.64 -4.98
N TRP A 101 -1.70 20.26 -4.24
CA TRP A 101 -0.55 21.12 -3.97
C TRP A 101 0.19 21.54 -5.24
N ILE A 102 0.41 20.62 -6.18
CA ILE A 102 1.03 20.95 -7.47
C ILE A 102 0.20 21.98 -8.24
N ILE A 103 -1.13 21.80 -8.28
CA ILE A 103 -2.04 22.72 -8.94
C ILE A 103 -1.98 24.09 -8.27
N GLU A 104 -2.11 24.14 -6.95
CA GLU A 104 -2.03 25.36 -6.16
C GLU A 104 -0.72 26.12 -6.41
N LYS A 105 0.42 25.42 -6.36
CA LYS A 105 1.73 26.00 -6.63
C LYS A 105 1.87 26.56 -8.05
N SER A 106 1.20 25.96 -9.03
CA SER A 106 1.25 26.41 -10.43
C SER A 106 0.41 27.66 -10.72
N LEU A 107 -0.47 28.04 -9.79
CA LEU A 107 -1.34 29.22 -9.90
C LEU A 107 -0.74 30.46 -9.21
N ILE A 108 0.42 30.31 -8.55
CA ILE A 108 1.22 31.37 -7.91
C ILE A 108 2.39 31.70 -8.82
#